data_AF-A0A2J0PHQ1-F1
#
_entry.id   AF-A0A2J0PHQ1-F1
#
_cell.length_a   1.000
_cell.length_b   1.000
_cell.length_c   1.000
_cell.angle_alpha   90.00
_cell.angle_beta   90.00
_cell.angle_gamma   90.00
#
_symmetry.space_group_name_H-M   'P 1'
#
loop_
_entity.id
_entity.type
_entity.pdbx_description
1 polymer ?
#
loop_
_entity_poly.entity_id
_entity_poly.type
_entity_poly.pdbx_seq_one_letter_code
_entity_poly.pdbx_strand_id
1 'polypeptide(L)' 'MIKAIKDWLKGQFIFFLRGATPLLFVIIFALFAVTWLPEKIAMNAIWSFVVIVGLCILLRKKR' A
#
# COMPACT_ATOMS: atom_id res chain seq x y z
N MET A 1 23.78 -16.05 18.46
CA MET A 1 22.51 -16.65 17.99
C MET A 1 21.30 -15.73 18.21
N ILE A 2 21.03 -15.29 19.43
CA ILE A 2 19.88 -14.40 19.77
C ILE A 2 19.91 -13.05 19.02
N LYS A 3 21.10 -12.49 18.75
CA LYS A 3 21.25 -11.19 18.06
C LYS A 3 20.81 -11.24 16.60
N ALA A 4 21.14 -12.31 15.88
CA ALA A 4 20.77 -12.50 14.48
C ALA A 4 19.25 -12.67 14.29
N ILE A 5 18.58 -13.36 15.21
CA ILE A 5 17.12 -13.55 15.17
C ILE A 5 16.41 -12.20 15.33
N LYS A 6 16.91 -11.33 16.21
CA LYS A 6 16.35 -9.99 16.42
C LYS A 6 16.48 -9.11 15.17
N ASP A 7 17.63 -9.12 14.51
CA ASP A 7 17.86 -8.34 13.29
C ASP A 7 17.06 -8.90 12.10
N TRP A 8 16.90 -10.22 12.01
CA TRP A 8 16.06 -10.88 11.01
C TRP A 8 14.57 -10.54 11.19
N LEU A 9 14.06 -10.58 12.43
CA LEU A 9 12.70 -10.15 12.76
C LEU A 9 12.47 -8.67 12.43
N LYS A 10 13.46 -7.80 12.68
CA LYS A 10 13.38 -6.38 12.35
C LYS A 10 13.31 -6.16 10.85
N GLY A 11 14.09 -6.93 10.06
CA GLY A 11 14.03 -6.92 8.60
C GLY A 11 12.69 -7.38 8.04
N GLN A 12 12.14 -8.48 8.57
CA GLN A 12 10.80 -8.98 8.22
C GLN A 12 9.70 -7.96 8.58
N PHE A 13 9.81 -7.31 9.74
CA PHE A 13 8.85 -6.29 10.17
C PHE A 13 8.86 -5.06 9.26
N ILE A 14 10.04 -4.59 8.83
CA ILE A 14 10.15 -3.49 7.86
C ILE A 14 9.59 -3.88 6.50
N PHE A 15 9.80 -5.13 6.07
CA PHE A 15 9.26 -5.65 4.81
C PHE A 15 7.72 -5.74 4.86
N PHE A 16 7.16 -6.26 5.96
CA PHE A 16 5.72 -6.26 6.21
C PHE A 16 5.15 -4.85 6.29
N LEU A 17 5.82 -3.93 7.00
CA LEU A 17 5.39 -2.53 7.12
C LEU A 17 5.37 -1.84 5.75
N ARG A 18 6.32 -2.15 4.86
CA ARG A 18 6.38 -1.67 3.48
C ARG A 18 5.32 -2.26 2.55
N GLY A 19 4.73 -3.40 2.89
CA GLY A 19 3.61 -4.02 2.17
C GLY A 19 2.24 -3.67 2.76
N ALA A 20 2.17 -3.44 4.08
CA ALA A 20 0.95 -3.08 4.79
C ALA A 20 0.57 -1.60 4.61
N THR A 21 1.55 -0.71 4.46
CA THR A 21 1.32 0.74 4.21
C THR A 21 0.42 1.03 3.00
N PRO A 22 0.62 0.45 1.80
CA PRO A 22 -0.29 0.68 0.69
C PRO A 22 -1.69 0.09 0.96
N LEU A 23 -1.79 -1.04 1.64
CA LEU A 23 -3.06 -1.71 1.96
C LEU A 23 -3.94 -0.85 2.89
N LEU A 24 -3.34 -0.28 3.94
CA LEU A 24 -4.02 0.63 4.87
C LEU A 24 -4.48 1.91 4.15
N PHE A 25 -3.65 2.45 3.24
CA PHE A 25 -4.00 3.64 2.47
C PHE A 25 -5.16 3.39 1.49
N VAL A 26 -5.19 2.23 0.82
CA VAL A 26 -6.30 1.83 -0.07
C VAL A 26 -7.62 1.79 0.70
N ILE A 27 -7.62 1.18 1.89
CA ILE A 27 -8.83 1.01 2.71
C ILE A 27 -9.38 2.37 3.17
N ILE A 28 -8.52 3.25 3.68
CA ILE A 28 -8.91 4.60 4.12
C ILE A 28 -9.45 5.42 2.93
N PHE A 29 -8.77 5.34 1.78
CA PHE A 29 -9.19 6.05 0.58
C PHE A 29 -10.52 5.54 0.02
N ALA A 30 -10.73 4.22 0.03
CA ALA A 30 -11.99 3.62 -0.39
C ALA A 30 -13.16 4.03 0.52
N LEU A 31 -12.94 4.00 1.85
CA LEU A 31 -13.94 4.48 2.82
C LEU A 31 -14.30 5.95 2.58
N PHE A 32 -13.30 6.81 2.36
CA PHE A 32 -13.50 8.23 2.06
C PHE A 32 -14.23 8.45 0.73
N ALA A 33 -13.84 7.71 -0.32
CA ALA A 33 -14.45 7.81 -1.65
C ALA A 33 -15.92 7.38 -1.63
N VAL A 34 -16.28 6.32 -0.89
CA VAL A 34 -17.66 5.84 -0.78
C VAL A 34 -18.53 6.80 0.05
N THR A 35 -17.97 7.46 1.07
CA THR A 35 -18.76 8.38 1.93
C THR A 35 -18.98 9.75 1.31
N TRP A 36 -18.03 10.28 0.53
CA TRP A 36 -18.06 11.69 0.11
C TRP A 36 -18.24 11.90 -1.38
N LEU A 37 -17.94 10.93 -2.24
CA LEU A 37 -17.93 11.13 -3.68
C LEU A 37 -19.12 10.44 -4.37
N PRO A 38 -19.72 11.08 -5.38
CA PRO A 38 -20.62 10.41 -6.31
C PRO A 38 -19.94 9.20 -6.94
N GLU A 39 -20.67 8.12 -7.15
CA GLU A 39 -20.17 6.82 -7.63
C GLU A 39 -19.23 6.93 -8.85
N LYS A 40 -19.54 7.85 -9.77
CA LYS A 40 -18.74 8.11 -10.97
C LYS A 40 -17.35 8.69 -10.67
N ILE A 41 -17.23 9.54 -9.65
CA ILE A 41 -15.97 10.18 -9.26
C ILE A 41 -15.15 9.21 -8.38
N ALA A 42 -15.82 8.48 -7.49
CA ALA A 42 -15.18 7.43 -6.70
C ALA A 42 -14.51 6.37 -7.60
N MET A 43 -15.21 5.91 -8.65
CA MET A 43 -14.67 4.91 -9.57
C MET A 43 -13.43 5.41 -10.33
N ASN A 44 -13.44 6.67 -10.77
CA ASN A 44 -12.31 7.26 -11.49
C ASN A 44 -11.08 7.48 -10.58
N ALA A 45 -11.33 7.83 -9.31
CA ALA A 45 -10.31 8.01 -8.30
C ALA A 45 -9.65 6.67 -7.89
N ILE A 46 -10.44 5.62 -7.72
CA ILE A 46 -9.94 4.26 -7.44
C ILE A 46 -9.08 3.77 -8.62
N TRP A 47 -9.53 3.97 -9.85
CA TRP A 47 -8.78 3.56 -11.04
C TRP A 47 -7.42 4.27 -11.14
N SER A 48 -7.41 5.59 -10.94
CA SER A 48 -6.17 6.39 -10.92
C SER A 48 -5.20 5.94 -9.82
N PHE A 49 -5.74 5.62 -8.64
CA PHE A 49 -4.94 5.14 -7.52
C PHE A 49 -4.33 3.76 -7.78
N VAL A 50 -5.09 2.82 -8.35
CA VAL A 50 -4.58 1.49 -8.75
C VAL A 50 -3.45 1.62 -9.76
N VAL A 51 -3.58 2.52 -10.75
CA VAL A 51 -2.52 2.79 -11.72
C VAL A 51 -1.25 3.31 -11.03
N ILE A 52 -1.38 4.27 -10.12
CA ILE A 52 -0.23 4.84 -9.38
C ILE A 52 0.45 3.77 -8.51
N VAL A 53 -0.32 2.97 -7.77
CA VAL A 53 0.23 1.88 -6.94
C VAL A 53 0.90 0.82 -7.81
N GLY A 54 0.28 0.44 -8.93
CA GLY A 54 0.85 -0.48 -9.90
C GLY A 54 2.19 0.03 -10.47
N LEU A 55 2.26 1.33 -10.81
CA LEU A 55 3.49 1.97 -11.28
C LEU A 55 4.57 1.99 -10.19
N CYS A 56 4.20 2.32 -8.95
CA CYS A 56 5.09 2.29 -7.80
C CYS A 56 5.66 0.89 -7.55
N ILE A 57 4.85 -0.16 -7.70
CA ILE A 57 5.30 -1.56 -7.60
C ILE A 57 6.23 -1.92 -8.75
N LEU A 58 5.90 -1.51 -9.99
CA LEU A 58 6.71 -1.77 -11.17
C LEU A 58 8.11 -1.15 -11.04
N LEU A 59 8.17 0.10 -10.57
CA LEU A 59 9.42 0.81 -10.30
C LEU A 59 10.22 0.15 -9.16
N ARG A 60 9.53 -0.43 -8.17
CA ARG A 60 10.16 -1.15 -7.05
C ARG A 60 10.83 -2.46 -7.49
N LYS A 61 10.30 -3.14 -8.51
CA LYS A 61 10.82 -4.42 -9.01
C LYS A 61 12.14 -4.29 -9.79
N LYS A 62 12.53 -3.08 -10.17
CA LYS A 62 13.76 -2.76 -10.92
C LYS A 62 14.97 -2.40 -10.01
N ARG A 63 14.80 -2.43 -8.69
CA ARG A 63 15.82 -2.14 -7.68
C ARG A 63 16.16 -3.38 -6.86
#